data_AF-A0A329SLJ7-F1
#
_entry.id   AF-A0A329SLJ7-F1
#
_cell.length_a   1.000
_cell.length_b   1.000
_cell.length_c   1.000
_cell.angle_alpha   90.00
_cell.angle_beta   90.00
_cell.angle_gamma   90.00
#
_symmetry.space_group_name_H-M   'P 1'
#
loop_
_entity.id
_entity.type
_entity.pdbx_description
1 polymer ?
#
loop_
_entity_poly.entity_id
_entity_poly.type
_entity_poly.pdbx_seq_one_letter_code
_entity_poly.pdbx_strand_id
1 'polypeptide(L)'
;MPPAIRRFPNLLGLELWNVSIIKWDADAALNADLYLNMFYLIMAYTNMTEMPQGVLTKPLPPLLGDIEISVTNLEVVPDELADAWSNVRLVYLEHAPLKEFPTALFTIPSLSVSLLDDGLETIPEDLFTTVSLLDEYLEICFSYNPIINLPFSTRESVFINYLGVDHTDLTQLPAWALEARQWINLGGCPICNDTEATLPEVADCTDWGWNPMVDGRFPLALVAPFRKIM
;
A
#
# COMPACT_ATOMS: atom_id res chain seq x y z
N MET A 1 12.42 16.78 7.42
CA MET A 1 13.76 16.39 6.97
C MET A 1 14.66 17.59 6.79
N PRO A 2 15.79 17.67 7.52
CA PRO A 2 16.80 18.69 7.29
C PRO A 2 17.69 18.36 6.07
N PRO A 3 18.20 19.36 5.34
CA PRO A 3 19.16 19.14 4.23
C PRO A 3 20.46 18.41 4.64
N ALA A 4 20.72 18.30 5.95
CA ALA A 4 21.85 17.54 6.48
C ALA A 4 21.82 16.04 6.09
N ILE A 5 20.67 15.49 5.69
CA ILE A 5 20.57 14.12 5.17
C ILE A 5 21.48 13.88 3.95
N ARG A 6 21.80 14.93 3.18
CA ARG A 6 22.73 14.87 2.04
C ARG A 6 24.16 14.49 2.41
N ARG A 7 24.51 14.50 3.70
CA ARG A 7 25.82 14.09 4.22
C ARG A 7 25.99 12.57 4.30
N PHE A 8 24.94 11.80 4.02
CA PHE A 8 24.95 10.33 4.11
C PHE A 8 24.79 9.68 2.71
N PRO A 9 25.81 9.75 1.83
CA PRO A 9 25.68 9.24 0.45
C PRO A 9 25.57 7.71 0.36
N ASN A 10 25.94 6.99 1.42
CA ASN A 10 25.83 5.52 1.51
C ASN A 10 24.58 5.07 2.27
N LEU A 11 23.55 5.92 2.35
CA LEU A 11 22.29 5.58 3.00
C LEU A 11 21.66 4.37 2.28
N LEU A 12 21.38 3.31 3.03
CA LEU A 12 20.73 2.09 2.52
C LEU A 12 19.20 2.19 2.63
N GLY A 13 18.72 2.91 3.62
CA GLY A 13 17.30 3.20 3.77
C GLY A 13 17.09 4.25 4.84
N LEU A 14 15.87 4.74 4.89
CA LEU A 14 15.44 5.76 5.84
C LEU A 14 14.20 5.25 6.56
N GLU A 15 14.25 5.24 7.88
CA GLU A 15 13.09 4.93 8.72
C GLU A 15 12.75 6.17 9.54
N LEU A 16 11.50 6.62 9.44
CA LEU A 16 10.90 7.64 10.28
C LEU A 16 9.89 6.95 11.21
N TRP A 17 10.17 6.96 12.51
CA TRP A 17 9.35 6.29 13.52
C TRP A 17 8.84 7.27 14.57
N ASN A 18 7.53 7.40 14.72
CA ASN A 18 6.89 8.23 15.75
C ASN A 18 7.40 9.69 15.71
N VAL A 19 7.30 10.32 14.54
CA VAL A 19 7.77 11.70 14.32
C VAL A 19 6.72 12.54 13.61
N SER A 20 6.76 13.85 13.84
CA SER A 20 6.00 14.82 13.03
C SER A 20 6.87 15.43 11.95
N ILE A 21 6.50 15.22 10.69
CA ILE A 21 7.14 15.82 9.52
C ILE A 21 6.54 17.21 9.32
N ILE A 22 7.15 18.21 9.96
CA ILE A 22 6.74 19.62 9.80
C ILE A 22 7.17 20.18 8.43
N LYS A 23 8.31 19.69 7.92
CA LYS A 23 8.90 20.17 6.67
C LYS A 23 9.76 19.07 6.06
N TRP A 24 9.61 18.78 4.78
CA TRP A 24 10.53 17.95 4.00
C TRP A 24 10.39 18.31 2.52
N ASP A 25 11.12 19.36 2.15
CA ASP A 25 11.06 19.99 0.83
C ASP A 25 12.12 19.39 -0.11
N ALA A 26 12.15 19.90 -1.35
CA ALA A 26 13.10 19.51 -2.39
C ALA A 26 14.59 19.70 -2.01
N ASP A 27 14.91 20.61 -1.10
CA ASP A 27 16.27 20.82 -0.60
C ASP A 27 16.77 19.67 0.30
N ALA A 28 15.88 18.77 0.72
CA ALA A 28 16.18 17.53 1.42
C ALA A 28 15.59 16.30 0.70
N ALA A 29 15.32 16.41 -0.60
CA ALA A 29 14.78 15.32 -1.40
C ALA A 29 15.66 14.07 -1.39
N LEU A 30 15.00 12.91 -1.43
CA LEU A 30 15.63 11.66 -1.82
C LEU A 30 15.93 11.74 -3.31
N ASN A 31 17.20 11.91 -3.66
CA ASN A 31 17.63 12.20 -5.02
C ASN A 31 18.57 11.11 -5.54
N ALA A 32 18.37 10.69 -6.79
CA ALA A 32 19.17 9.65 -7.45
C ALA A 32 20.68 9.90 -7.45
N ASP A 33 21.12 11.16 -7.58
CA ASP A 33 22.54 11.53 -7.63
C ASP A 33 23.23 11.42 -6.26
N LEU A 34 22.45 11.40 -5.17
CA LEU A 34 22.96 11.41 -3.80
C LEU A 34 22.89 10.05 -3.11
N TYR A 35 21.86 9.25 -3.37
CA TYR A 35 21.58 8.02 -2.61
C TYR A 35 21.51 6.78 -3.49
N LEU A 36 22.59 6.49 -4.23
CA LEU A 36 22.63 5.38 -5.21
C LEU A 36 22.34 3.99 -4.62
N ASN A 37 22.55 3.80 -3.32
CA ASN A 37 22.39 2.53 -2.63
C ASN A 37 21.13 2.45 -1.74
N MET A 38 20.29 3.49 -1.75
CA MET A 38 19.07 3.51 -0.94
C MET A 38 18.01 2.62 -1.58
N PHE A 39 17.53 1.63 -0.83
CA PHE A 39 16.57 0.64 -1.32
C PHE A 39 15.22 0.64 -0.62
N TYR A 40 15.11 1.19 0.60
CA TYR A 40 13.83 1.29 1.32
C TYR A 40 13.57 2.64 1.98
N LEU A 41 12.29 3.00 2.10
CA LEU A 41 11.78 4.10 2.92
C LEU A 41 10.65 3.56 3.80
N ILE A 42 10.77 3.72 5.11
CA ILE A 42 9.72 3.40 6.08
C ILE A 42 9.27 4.68 6.78
N MET A 43 7.96 4.89 6.86
CA MET A 43 7.33 5.97 7.61
C MET A 43 6.22 5.38 8.49
N ALA A 44 6.53 5.16 9.77
CA ALA A 44 5.60 4.56 10.72
C ALA A 44 5.26 5.53 11.87
N TYR A 45 3.98 5.62 12.25
CA TYR A 45 3.53 6.58 13.27
C TYR A 45 3.95 8.01 12.92
N THR A 46 3.79 8.39 11.66
CA THR A 46 4.23 9.72 11.19
C THR A 46 3.05 10.67 11.05
N ASN A 47 3.22 11.87 11.59
CA ASN A 47 2.25 12.95 11.38
C ASN A 47 2.77 13.90 10.29
N MET A 48 2.01 14.12 9.23
CA MET A 48 2.34 14.99 8.11
C MET A 48 1.10 15.71 7.59
N THR A 49 1.26 16.94 7.09
CA THR A 49 0.15 17.70 6.50
C THR A 49 -0.23 17.17 5.12
N GLU A 50 0.76 16.70 4.37
CA GLU A 50 0.65 16.22 3.00
C GLU A 50 1.83 15.28 2.70
N MET A 51 1.76 14.57 1.57
CA MET A 51 2.88 13.78 1.08
C MET A 51 4.11 14.70 0.87
N PRO A 52 5.26 14.41 1.50
CA PRO A 52 6.40 15.31 1.44
C PRO A 52 6.96 15.53 0.03
N GLN A 53 7.23 16.79 -0.32
CA GLN A 53 7.88 17.14 -1.59
C GLN A 53 9.25 16.45 -1.77
N GLY A 54 9.95 16.14 -0.68
CA GLY A 54 11.20 15.40 -0.73
C GLY A 54 11.09 13.93 -1.17
N VAL A 55 9.89 13.35 -1.21
CA VAL A 55 9.61 12.03 -1.79
C VAL A 55 8.85 12.11 -3.11
N LEU A 56 8.55 13.31 -3.60
CA LEU A 56 7.92 13.59 -4.90
C LEU A 56 8.91 14.21 -5.91
N THR A 57 10.05 14.72 -5.41
CA THR A 57 11.09 15.33 -6.25
C THR A 57 11.82 14.26 -7.06
N LYS A 58 11.61 14.30 -8.38
CA LYS A 58 12.23 13.41 -9.36
C LYS A 58 13.71 13.76 -9.64
N PRO A 59 14.57 12.78 -9.98
CA PRO A 59 14.35 11.33 -9.86
C PRO A 59 14.62 10.84 -8.43
N LEU A 60 13.80 9.89 -7.96
CA LEU A 60 14.07 9.14 -6.73
C LEU A 60 15.31 8.24 -6.87
N PRO A 61 15.88 7.76 -5.75
CA PRO A 61 16.99 6.81 -5.78
C PRO A 61 16.69 5.59 -6.64
N PRO A 62 17.63 5.16 -7.51
CA PRO A 62 17.36 4.14 -8.53
C PRO A 62 17.09 2.75 -7.95
N LEU A 63 17.56 2.48 -6.72
CA LEU A 63 17.34 1.21 -6.03
C LEU A 63 16.16 1.26 -5.04
N LEU A 64 15.51 2.42 -4.84
CA LEU A 64 14.39 2.56 -3.93
C LEU A 64 13.17 1.84 -4.49
N GLY A 65 13.07 0.56 -4.15
CA GLY A 65 12.02 -0.33 -4.60
C GLY A 65 10.93 -0.55 -3.57
N ASP A 66 11.20 -0.22 -2.31
CA ASP A 66 10.37 -0.58 -1.16
C ASP A 66 9.98 0.67 -0.38
N ILE A 67 8.68 0.96 -0.33
CA ILE A 67 8.14 2.08 0.45
C ILE A 67 6.99 1.59 1.32
N GLU A 68 7.16 1.71 2.63
CA GLU A 68 6.17 1.28 3.62
C GLU A 68 5.78 2.48 4.48
N ILE A 69 4.50 2.84 4.45
CA ILE A 69 3.90 3.96 5.16
C ILE A 69 2.78 3.40 6.00
N SER A 70 2.87 3.53 7.33
CA SER A 70 1.93 2.87 8.23
C SER A 70 1.58 3.76 9.41
N VAL A 71 0.30 3.82 9.78
CA VAL A 71 -0.22 4.64 10.87
C VAL A 71 0.16 6.10 10.69
N THR A 72 -0.55 6.76 9.77
CA THR A 72 -0.33 8.18 9.46
C THR A 72 -1.65 8.94 9.48
N ASN A 73 -1.58 10.27 9.40
CA ASN A 73 -2.75 11.11 9.21
C ASN A 73 -2.89 11.58 7.74
N LEU A 74 -2.27 10.88 6.80
CA LEU A 74 -2.34 11.22 5.38
C LEU A 74 -3.75 10.97 4.85
N GLU A 75 -4.37 11.99 4.27
CA GLU A 75 -5.76 11.90 3.78
C GLU A 75 -5.83 11.74 2.25
N VAL A 76 -4.76 12.09 1.52
CA VAL A 76 -4.72 12.12 0.06
C VAL A 76 -3.33 11.72 -0.43
N VAL A 77 -3.29 10.87 -1.45
CA VAL A 77 -2.07 10.55 -2.19
C VAL A 77 -2.07 11.36 -3.50
N PRO A 78 -1.07 12.21 -3.77
CA PRO A 78 -1.12 13.09 -4.94
C PRO A 78 -0.79 12.34 -6.24
N ASP A 79 -1.49 12.67 -7.34
CA ASP A 79 -1.28 12.03 -8.65
C ASP A 79 0.18 12.12 -9.16
N GLU A 80 0.88 13.22 -8.87
CA GLU A 80 2.28 13.42 -9.27
C GLU A 80 3.25 12.39 -8.66
N LEU A 81 2.80 11.65 -7.63
CA LEU A 81 3.52 10.51 -7.06
C LEU A 81 3.84 9.45 -8.12
N ALA A 82 2.90 9.20 -9.04
CA ALA A 82 3.04 8.19 -10.08
C ALA A 82 4.32 8.38 -10.91
N ASP A 83 4.60 9.62 -11.29
CA ASP A 83 5.82 9.96 -12.01
C ASP A 83 7.06 9.84 -11.13
N ALA A 84 6.95 10.20 -9.85
CA ALA A 84 8.07 10.22 -8.92
C ALA A 84 8.55 8.80 -8.57
N TRP A 85 7.60 7.87 -8.43
CA TRP A 85 7.82 6.53 -7.88
C TRP A 85 7.96 5.47 -8.98
N SER A 86 8.45 5.87 -10.16
CA SER A 86 8.55 5.01 -11.36
C SER A 86 9.39 3.73 -11.19
N ASN A 87 10.24 3.64 -10.15
CA ASN A 87 11.07 2.48 -9.85
C ASN A 87 10.67 1.74 -8.56
N VAL A 88 9.58 2.15 -7.92
CA VAL A 88 9.03 1.46 -6.74
C VAL A 88 8.36 0.16 -7.17
N ARG A 89 8.51 -0.90 -6.38
CA ARG A 89 8.07 -2.28 -6.66
C ARG A 89 7.17 -2.84 -5.57
N LEU A 90 7.25 -2.29 -4.37
CA LEU A 90 6.43 -2.61 -3.22
C LEU A 90 5.99 -1.29 -2.58
N VAL A 91 4.68 -1.15 -2.36
CA VAL A 91 4.12 -0.05 -1.60
C VAL A 91 3.13 -0.58 -0.58
N TYR A 92 3.38 -0.33 0.69
CA TYR A 92 2.37 -0.43 1.72
C TYR A 92 2.00 0.97 2.18
N LEU A 93 0.72 1.30 2.12
CA LEU A 93 0.12 2.46 2.75
C LEU A 93 -1.01 1.90 3.61
N GLU A 94 -0.85 1.92 4.93
CA GLU A 94 -1.77 1.25 5.84
C GLU A 94 -2.12 2.17 7.02
N HIS A 95 -3.35 2.07 7.52
CA HIS A 95 -3.85 2.90 8.62
C HIS A 95 -3.68 4.40 8.35
N ALA A 96 -3.98 4.82 7.12
CA ALA A 96 -4.06 6.22 6.73
C ALA A 96 -5.53 6.57 6.46
N PRO A 97 -6.09 7.65 7.03
CA PRO A 97 -7.50 8.00 6.84
C PRO A 97 -7.75 8.63 5.45
N LEU A 98 -7.59 7.83 4.39
CA LEU A 98 -7.69 8.28 3.01
C LEU A 98 -9.12 8.68 2.69
N LYS A 99 -9.26 9.85 2.05
CA LYS A 99 -10.55 10.39 1.60
C LYS A 99 -10.98 9.85 0.24
N GLU A 100 -10.03 9.32 -0.53
CA GLU A 100 -10.23 8.82 -1.87
C GLU A 100 -9.26 7.67 -2.19
N PHE A 101 -9.61 6.86 -3.18
CA PHE A 101 -8.77 5.75 -3.61
C PHE A 101 -7.49 6.26 -4.30
N PRO A 102 -6.29 5.84 -3.87
CA PRO A 102 -5.02 6.39 -4.36
C PRO A 102 -4.59 5.72 -5.67
N THR A 103 -5.23 6.08 -6.79
CA THR A 103 -4.95 5.53 -8.14
C THR A 103 -3.49 5.66 -8.56
N ALA A 104 -2.78 6.69 -8.08
CA ALA A 104 -1.34 6.88 -8.31
C ALA A 104 -0.52 5.63 -7.94
N LEU A 105 -0.89 4.90 -6.88
CA LEU A 105 -0.18 3.69 -6.44
C LEU A 105 -0.38 2.47 -7.37
N PHE A 106 -1.37 2.54 -8.27
CA PHE A 106 -1.63 1.51 -9.27
C PHE A 106 -1.07 1.86 -10.64
N THR A 107 -0.71 3.12 -10.88
CA THR A 107 -0.04 3.56 -12.12
C THR A 107 1.48 3.34 -12.09
N ILE A 108 2.06 3.08 -10.93
CA ILE A 108 3.46 2.70 -10.76
C ILE A 108 3.65 1.19 -10.95
N PRO A 109 4.87 0.70 -11.27
CA PRO A 109 5.16 -0.72 -11.45
C PRO A 109 5.29 -1.49 -10.11
N SER A 110 4.40 -1.23 -9.15
CA SER A 110 4.36 -1.95 -7.88
C SER A 110 3.64 -3.29 -8.04
N LEU A 111 4.33 -4.38 -7.71
CA LEU A 111 3.75 -5.73 -7.76
C LEU A 111 3.03 -6.08 -6.45
N SER A 112 3.35 -5.37 -5.37
CA SER A 112 2.71 -5.53 -4.07
C SER A 112 2.16 -4.18 -3.61
N VAL A 113 0.85 -4.10 -3.44
CA VAL A 113 0.18 -2.91 -2.94
C VAL A 113 -0.70 -3.29 -1.75
N SER A 114 -0.46 -2.66 -0.60
CA SER A 114 -1.36 -2.75 0.55
C SER A 114 -1.99 -1.40 0.81
N LEU A 115 -3.32 -1.41 0.93
CA LEU A 115 -4.18 -0.31 1.35
C LEU A 115 -5.06 -0.80 2.51
N LEU A 116 -4.43 -1.31 3.57
CA LEU A 116 -5.11 -1.95 4.69
C LEU A 116 -5.62 -0.90 5.68
N ASP A 117 -6.90 -0.99 6.05
CA ASP A 117 -7.53 -0.11 7.06
C ASP A 117 -7.33 1.38 6.77
N ASP A 118 -7.54 1.77 5.51
CA ASP A 118 -7.36 3.16 5.06
C ASP A 118 -8.69 3.94 4.98
N GLY A 119 -9.81 3.32 5.32
CA GLY A 119 -11.14 3.93 5.27
C GLY A 119 -11.75 4.00 3.87
N LEU A 120 -11.30 3.16 2.92
CA LEU A 120 -11.76 3.18 1.54
C LEU A 120 -13.17 2.58 1.40
N GLU A 121 -14.13 3.36 0.91
CA GLU A 121 -15.51 2.85 0.67
C GLU A 121 -15.67 2.22 -0.72
N THR A 122 -14.88 2.66 -1.70
CA THR A 122 -15.02 2.25 -3.11
C THR A 122 -13.68 2.10 -3.80
N ILE A 123 -13.60 1.16 -4.74
CA ILE A 123 -12.50 1.02 -5.68
C ILE A 123 -12.96 1.48 -7.07
N PRO A 124 -12.15 2.25 -7.84
CA PRO A 124 -12.49 2.62 -9.21
C PRO A 124 -12.74 1.40 -10.11
N GLU A 125 -13.87 1.38 -10.82
CA GLU A 125 -14.23 0.27 -11.74
C GLU A 125 -13.19 0.09 -12.86
N ASP A 126 -12.51 1.17 -13.23
CA ASP A 126 -11.51 1.18 -14.29
C ASP A 126 -10.09 0.82 -13.80
N LEU A 127 -9.93 0.43 -12.53
CA LEU A 127 -8.64 0.16 -11.90
C LEU A 127 -7.80 -0.84 -12.70
N PHE A 128 -8.39 -1.98 -13.05
CA PHE A 128 -7.70 -3.06 -13.78
C PHE A 128 -7.94 -3.02 -15.30
N THR A 129 -8.66 -2.02 -15.81
CA THR A 129 -8.90 -1.86 -17.25
C THR A 129 -8.04 -0.76 -17.86
N THR A 130 -7.95 0.41 -17.22
CA THR A 130 -7.22 1.58 -17.74
C THR A 130 -6.25 2.23 -16.76
N VAL A 131 -6.45 2.13 -15.44
CA VAL A 131 -5.57 2.81 -14.45
C VAL A 131 -4.24 2.06 -14.28
N SER A 132 -4.30 0.86 -13.71
CA SER A 132 -3.13 -0.03 -13.67
C SER A 132 -2.86 -0.53 -15.07
N LEU A 133 -1.60 -0.62 -15.50
CA LEU A 133 -1.20 -1.26 -16.77
C LEU A 133 -0.42 -2.57 -16.55
N LEU A 134 -0.41 -3.09 -15.32
CA LEU A 134 0.25 -4.36 -14.99
C LEU A 134 -0.64 -5.55 -15.38
N ASP A 135 0.01 -6.64 -15.77
CA ASP A 135 -0.63 -7.94 -16.04
C ASP A 135 -0.54 -8.87 -14.83
N GLU A 136 0.30 -8.55 -13.85
CA GLU A 136 0.50 -9.37 -12.65
C GLU A 136 0.66 -8.51 -11.41
N TYR A 137 -0.01 -8.93 -10.35
CA TYR A 137 0.29 -8.53 -8.98
C TYR A 137 0.75 -9.74 -8.18
N LEU A 138 1.84 -9.55 -7.44
CA LEU A 138 2.20 -10.48 -6.38
C LEU A 138 1.14 -10.40 -5.27
N GLU A 139 0.87 -9.20 -4.77
CA GLU A 139 -0.08 -9.01 -3.67
C GLU A 139 -0.91 -7.74 -3.86
N ILE A 140 -2.20 -7.85 -3.56
CA ILE A 140 -3.09 -6.71 -3.34
C ILE A 140 -3.80 -6.93 -2.00
N CYS A 141 -3.74 -5.94 -1.11
CA CYS A 141 -4.47 -5.95 0.14
C CYS A 141 -5.40 -4.74 0.23
N PHE A 142 -6.70 -5.00 0.40
CA PHE A 142 -7.75 -4.03 0.66
C PHE A 142 -8.50 -4.34 1.96
N SER A 143 -7.97 -5.24 2.78
CA SER A 143 -8.60 -5.70 4.00
C SER A 143 -8.91 -4.56 4.97
N TYR A 144 -9.94 -4.74 5.80
CA TYR A 144 -10.38 -3.76 6.80
C TYR A 144 -10.84 -2.41 6.25
N ASN A 145 -11.29 -2.38 4.99
CA ASN A 145 -11.96 -1.22 4.42
C ASN A 145 -13.46 -1.52 4.24
N PRO A 146 -14.36 -0.53 4.35
CA PRO A 146 -15.81 -0.71 4.12
C PRO A 146 -16.18 -0.85 2.63
N ILE A 147 -15.42 -1.64 1.88
CA ILE A 147 -15.58 -1.86 0.44
C ILE A 147 -16.72 -2.83 0.20
N ILE A 148 -17.72 -2.40 -0.58
CA ILE A 148 -18.91 -3.20 -0.89
C ILE A 148 -18.73 -4.01 -2.18
N ASN A 149 -17.94 -3.51 -3.13
CA ASN A 149 -17.70 -4.18 -4.40
C ASN A 149 -16.24 -3.99 -4.86
N LEU A 150 -15.66 -5.05 -5.41
CA LEU A 150 -14.45 -4.98 -6.22
C LEU A 150 -14.82 -4.57 -7.66
N PRO A 151 -13.88 -4.00 -8.45
CA PRO A 151 -14.11 -3.72 -9.86
C PRO A 151 -14.58 -4.97 -10.61
N PHE A 152 -15.59 -4.86 -11.46
CA PHE A 152 -16.13 -6.03 -12.16
C PHE A 152 -15.24 -6.47 -13.33
N SER A 153 -14.62 -5.51 -13.99
CA SER A 153 -13.88 -5.73 -15.24
C SER A 153 -12.36 -5.64 -15.06
N THR A 154 -11.63 -6.39 -15.88
CA THR A 154 -10.18 -6.31 -15.97
C THR A 154 -9.74 -6.46 -17.43
N ARG A 155 -8.52 -6.03 -17.77
CA ARG A 155 -7.86 -6.48 -19.01
C ARG A 155 -7.66 -7.99 -19.02
N GLU A 156 -7.56 -8.56 -20.22
CA GLU A 156 -7.14 -9.94 -20.40
C GLU A 156 -5.78 -10.18 -19.72
N SER A 157 -5.60 -11.35 -19.12
CA SER A 157 -4.34 -11.80 -18.52
C SER A 157 -3.89 -11.09 -17.23
N VAL A 158 -4.70 -10.21 -16.64
CA VAL A 158 -4.42 -9.71 -15.28
C VAL A 158 -4.67 -10.84 -14.28
N PHE A 159 -3.68 -11.13 -13.44
CA PHE A 159 -3.85 -12.06 -12.34
C PHE A 159 -3.17 -11.55 -11.06
N ILE A 160 -3.72 -12.00 -9.93
CA ILE A 160 -3.26 -11.65 -8.59
C ILE A 160 -2.90 -12.94 -7.88
N ASN A 161 -1.70 -13.01 -7.29
CA ASN A 161 -1.31 -14.21 -6.54
C ASN A 161 -1.96 -14.22 -5.15
N TYR A 162 -1.81 -13.14 -4.39
CA TYR A 162 -2.37 -12.98 -3.05
C TYR A 162 -3.35 -11.80 -2.99
N LEU A 163 -4.62 -12.07 -2.67
CA LEU A 163 -5.67 -11.06 -2.54
C LEU A 163 -6.17 -11.01 -1.09
N GLY A 164 -5.88 -9.92 -0.38
CA GLY A 164 -6.45 -9.62 0.92
C GLY A 164 -7.68 -8.76 0.78
N VAL A 165 -8.85 -9.26 1.15
CA VAL A 165 -10.11 -8.50 1.18
C VAL A 165 -10.96 -8.88 2.41
N ASP A 166 -10.33 -9.44 3.44
CA ASP A 166 -10.98 -9.77 4.71
C ASP A 166 -11.45 -8.51 5.44
N HIS A 167 -12.51 -8.64 6.24
CA HIS A 167 -13.16 -7.53 6.93
C HIS A 167 -13.57 -6.38 6.00
N THR A 168 -14.07 -6.75 4.82
CA THR A 168 -14.80 -5.86 3.89
C THR A 168 -16.29 -6.21 3.87
N ASP A 169 -17.10 -5.39 3.20
CA ASP A 169 -18.55 -5.61 3.06
C ASP A 169 -18.91 -6.39 1.78
N LEU A 170 -17.96 -7.15 1.22
CA LEU A 170 -18.15 -7.91 0.00
C LEU A 170 -19.19 -9.02 0.18
N THR A 171 -20.16 -9.06 -0.74
CA THR A 171 -21.14 -10.15 -0.87
C THR A 171 -20.89 -11.04 -2.09
N GLN A 172 -19.99 -10.65 -2.98
CA GLN A 172 -19.65 -11.37 -4.21
C GLN A 172 -18.21 -11.07 -4.65
N LEU A 173 -17.62 -12.00 -5.41
CA LEU A 173 -16.34 -11.80 -6.08
C LEU A 173 -16.54 -11.67 -7.60
N PRO A 174 -15.86 -10.71 -8.27
CA PRO A 174 -15.85 -10.63 -9.72
C PRO A 174 -15.05 -11.79 -10.33
N ALA A 175 -15.26 -12.05 -11.63
CA ALA A 175 -14.66 -13.20 -12.31
C ALA A 175 -13.14 -13.27 -12.18
N TRP A 176 -12.44 -12.13 -12.27
CA TRP A 176 -10.98 -12.10 -12.13
C TRP A 176 -10.49 -12.45 -10.73
N ALA A 177 -11.27 -12.14 -9.68
CA ALA A 177 -10.90 -12.44 -8.31
C ALA A 177 -11.02 -13.93 -8.02
N LEU A 178 -11.98 -14.61 -8.67
CA LEU A 178 -12.11 -16.08 -8.62
C LEU A 178 -10.90 -16.81 -9.21
N GLU A 179 -10.14 -16.14 -10.09
CA GLU A 179 -8.94 -16.66 -10.75
C GLU A 179 -7.63 -16.30 -10.01
N ALA A 180 -7.72 -15.76 -8.78
CA ALA A 180 -6.54 -15.55 -7.94
C ALA A 180 -5.82 -16.88 -7.66
N ARG A 181 -4.49 -16.85 -7.63
CA ARG A 181 -3.70 -18.09 -7.77
C ARG A 181 -3.30 -18.78 -6.48
N GLN A 182 -2.94 -18.02 -5.45
CA GLN A 182 -2.35 -18.59 -4.24
C GLN A 182 -3.30 -18.49 -3.05
N TRP A 183 -3.85 -17.30 -2.78
CA TRP A 183 -4.74 -17.09 -1.64
C TRP A 183 -5.69 -15.90 -1.87
N ILE A 184 -6.96 -16.04 -1.46
CA ILE A 184 -7.90 -14.95 -1.18
C ILE A 184 -8.31 -14.96 0.31
N ASN A 185 -7.99 -13.92 1.08
CA ASN A 185 -8.51 -13.77 2.44
C ASN A 185 -9.88 -13.10 2.40
N LEU A 186 -10.90 -13.75 2.99
CA LEU A 186 -12.29 -13.27 3.07
C LEU A 186 -12.85 -13.30 4.49
N GLY A 187 -12.04 -13.65 5.50
CA GLY A 187 -12.48 -13.72 6.89
C GLY A 187 -13.24 -12.45 7.31
N GLY A 188 -14.37 -12.61 7.99
CA GLY A 188 -15.22 -11.48 8.39
C GLY A 188 -16.12 -10.88 7.31
N CYS A 189 -15.95 -11.24 6.03
CA CYS A 189 -16.80 -10.71 4.95
C CYS A 189 -18.19 -11.38 4.91
N PRO A 190 -19.27 -10.64 4.55
CA PRO A 190 -20.61 -11.20 4.39
C PRO A 190 -20.68 -12.41 3.43
N ILE A 191 -19.89 -12.41 2.34
CA ILE A 191 -19.82 -13.52 1.38
C ILE A 191 -19.50 -14.88 2.02
N CYS A 192 -18.74 -14.90 3.13
CA CYS A 192 -18.41 -16.14 3.83
C CYS A 192 -19.60 -16.78 4.56
N ASN A 193 -20.68 -16.04 4.75
CA ASN A 193 -21.92 -16.53 5.35
C ASN A 193 -22.99 -16.88 4.30
N ASP A 194 -22.73 -16.63 3.01
CA ASP A 194 -23.65 -16.94 1.92
C ASP A 194 -23.42 -18.36 1.40
N THR A 195 -24.41 -19.24 1.58
CA THR A 195 -24.34 -20.65 1.14
C THR A 195 -24.41 -20.82 -0.37
N GLU A 196 -24.84 -19.79 -1.10
CA GLU A 196 -24.93 -19.80 -2.56
C GLU A 196 -23.71 -19.13 -3.22
N ALA A 197 -22.81 -18.53 -2.43
CA ALA A 197 -21.60 -17.91 -2.96
C ALA A 197 -20.67 -18.95 -3.59
N THR A 198 -20.12 -18.60 -4.76
CA THR A 198 -19.07 -19.40 -5.41
C THR A 198 -17.71 -18.86 -5.01
N LEU A 199 -16.95 -19.66 -4.26
CA LEU A 199 -15.61 -19.33 -3.80
C LEU A 199 -14.60 -20.36 -4.37
N PRO A 200 -13.40 -19.92 -4.82
CA PRO A 200 -12.36 -20.84 -5.27
C PRO A 200 -11.71 -21.56 -4.08
N GLU A 201 -10.98 -22.65 -4.33
CA GLU A 201 -10.31 -23.44 -3.28
C GLU A 201 -9.28 -22.62 -2.48
N VAL A 202 -8.69 -21.59 -3.12
CA VAL A 202 -7.71 -20.69 -2.49
C VAL A 202 -8.36 -19.63 -1.59
N ALA A 203 -9.69 -19.59 -1.48
CA ALA A 203 -10.40 -18.65 -0.63
C ALA A 203 -10.48 -19.16 0.82
N ASP A 204 -10.06 -18.33 1.77
CA ASP A 204 -10.12 -18.61 3.21
C ASP A 204 -11.12 -17.67 3.89
N CYS A 205 -12.16 -18.25 4.46
CA CYS A 205 -13.18 -17.56 5.27
C CYS A 205 -12.87 -17.56 6.77
N THR A 206 -11.72 -18.07 7.18
CA THR A 206 -11.30 -18.06 8.58
C THR A 206 -11.06 -16.62 9.02
N ASP A 207 -11.85 -16.15 9.98
CA ASP A 207 -11.57 -14.91 10.69
C ASP A 207 -10.58 -15.21 11.82
N TRP A 208 -9.32 -14.81 11.60
CA TRP A 208 -8.23 -15.02 12.53
C TRP A 208 -8.29 -14.09 13.75
N GLY A 209 -9.27 -13.18 13.82
CA GLY A 209 -9.36 -12.20 14.89
C GLY A 209 -8.16 -11.24 14.91
N TRP A 210 -7.63 -10.94 13.72
CA TRP A 210 -6.51 -10.01 13.54
C TRP A 210 -6.89 -8.62 14.07
N ASN A 211 -5.92 -7.96 14.69
CA ASN A 211 -6.07 -6.57 15.08
C ASN A 211 -5.45 -5.72 13.98
N PRO A 212 -6.24 -5.04 13.12
CA PRO A 212 -5.71 -4.33 11.97
C PRO A 212 -4.59 -3.37 12.39
N MET A 213 -4.75 -2.62 13.49
CA MET A 213 -3.75 -1.68 14.00
C MET A 213 -2.39 -2.30 14.40
N VAL A 214 -2.31 -3.62 14.50
CA VAL A 214 -1.12 -4.38 14.94
C VAL A 214 -0.64 -5.34 13.85
N ASP A 215 -1.56 -5.85 13.04
CA ASP A 215 -1.39 -6.91 12.04
C ASP A 215 -1.63 -6.35 10.62
N GLY A 216 -0.64 -5.62 10.10
CA GLY A 216 -0.58 -5.14 8.71
C GLY A 216 0.47 -5.87 7.88
N ARG A 217 0.63 -5.51 6.60
CA ARG A 217 1.77 -5.98 5.79
C ARG A 217 3.07 -5.37 6.28
N PHE A 218 3.05 -4.11 6.74
CA PHE A 218 4.14 -3.58 7.54
C PHE A 218 4.08 -4.23 8.94
N PRO A 219 5.15 -4.91 9.41
CA PRO A 219 5.11 -5.72 10.61
C PRO A 219 5.21 -4.87 11.89
N LEU A 220 4.21 -4.02 12.16
CA LEU A 220 4.14 -3.09 13.30
C LEU A 220 4.39 -3.79 14.63
N ALA A 221 3.71 -4.92 14.88
CA ALA A 221 3.84 -5.69 16.11
C ALA A 221 5.28 -6.15 16.39
N LEU A 222 6.00 -6.51 15.33
CA LEU A 222 7.37 -6.99 15.40
C LEU A 222 8.35 -5.84 15.58
N VAL A 223 8.16 -4.72 14.87
CA VAL A 223 9.12 -3.59 14.84
C VAL A 223 8.95 -2.67 16.04
N ALA A 224 7.72 -2.37 16.47
CA ALA A 224 7.42 -1.37 17.50
C ALA A 224 8.16 -1.58 18.84
N PRO A 225 8.32 -2.82 19.36
CA PRO A 225 9.08 -3.05 20.59
C PRO A 225 10.54 -2.58 20.51
N PHE A 226 11.16 -2.61 19.33
CA PHE A 226 12.56 -2.21 19.10
C PHE A 226 12.74 -0.70 18.86
N ARG A 227 11.66 0.07 18.88
CA ARG A 227 11.67 1.53 18.65
C ARG A 227 11.21 2.34 19.86
N LYS A 228 10.89 1.67 20.97
CA LYS A 228 10.64 2.33 22.26
C LYS A 228 11.96 2.93 22.77
N ILE A 229 11.96 4.23 23.01
CA ILE A 229 13.08 4.91 23.68
C ILE A 229 13.15 4.33 25.10
N MET A 230 14.28 3.71 25.45
CA MET A 230 14.59 3.28 26.81
C MET A 230 14.83 4.48 27.73
#